data_AF-A0A497HY89-F1
#
_entry.id   AF-A0A497HY89-F1
#
_cell.length_a   1.000
_cell.length_b   1.000
_cell.length_c   1.000
_cell.angle_alpha   90.00
_cell.angle_beta   90.00
_cell.angle_gamma   90.00
#
_symmetry.space_group_name_H-M   'P 1'
#
loop_
_entity.id
_entity.type
_entity.pdbx_description
1 polymer ?
#
loop_
_entity_poly.entity_id
_entity_poly.type
_entity_poly.pdbx_seq_one_letter_code
_entity_poly.pdbx_strand_id
1 'polypeptide(L)'
;MKYEIKKFEYFSVFKLVLTICLIVGVVLGIILGALMGAGLGGISQYYDMGRIGLSGAGPALGVIMGVVFGIIWAILAGVVSVIYVFLYNLAAGLVGGIAMELEGEKLSRICPECGYTLADDAAFCPNCGKKVGL
;
A
#
# COMPACT_ATOMS: atom_id res chain seq x y z
N MET A 1 9.77 19.71 14.39
CA MET A 1 8.58 20.04 15.22
C MET A 1 7.79 18.76 15.42
N LYS A 2 7.29 18.48 16.63
CA LYS A 2 6.49 17.28 16.93
C LYS A 2 5.02 17.58 16.65
N TYR A 3 4.35 16.71 15.89
CA TYR A 3 2.93 16.85 15.55
C TYR A 3 2.15 15.64 16.06
N GLU A 4 0.86 15.82 16.40
CA GLU A 4 -0.01 14.72 16.83
C GLU A 4 -1.17 14.54 15.84
N ILE A 5 -1.34 13.34 15.30
CA ILE A 5 -2.51 12.99 14.48
C ILE A 5 -3.63 12.53 15.39
N LYS A 6 -4.70 13.33 15.50
CA LYS A 6 -5.91 12.96 16.26
C LYS A 6 -6.99 12.29 15.43
N LYS A 7 -6.95 12.45 14.11
CA LYS A 7 -7.94 11.89 13.19
C LYS A 7 -7.30 11.44 11.89
N PHE A 8 -7.67 10.24 11.43
CA PHE A 8 -7.39 9.79 10.07
C PHE A 8 -8.63 9.92 9.19
N GLU A 9 -8.39 10.26 7.93
CA GLU A 9 -9.42 10.26 6.90
C GLU A 9 -9.66 8.84 6.39
N TYR A 10 -10.93 8.41 6.42
CA TYR A 10 -11.34 7.06 6.03
C TYR A 10 -10.90 6.69 4.61
N PHE A 11 -11.09 7.61 3.65
CA PHE A 11 -10.81 7.33 2.24
C PHE A 11 -9.31 7.17 1.98
N SER A 12 -8.47 7.98 2.64
CA SER A 12 -7.02 7.91 2.52
C SER A 12 -6.47 6.56 3.00
N VAL A 13 -6.88 6.14 4.20
CA VAL A 13 -6.45 4.84 4.76
C VAL A 13 -7.01 3.68 3.96
N PHE A 14 -8.29 3.74 3.57
CA PHE A 14 -8.91 2.69 2.76
C PHE A 14 -8.17 2.47 1.44
N LYS A 15 -7.89 3.55 0.69
CA LYS A 15 -7.18 3.46 -0.59
C LYS A 15 -5.75 2.92 -0.40
N LEU A 16 -5.06 3.38 0.64
CA LEU A 16 -3.71 2.93 0.97
C LEU A 16 -3.70 1.42 1.27
N VAL A 17 -4.54 0.98 2.20
CA VAL A 17 -4.64 -0.43 2.61
C VAL A 17 -5.09 -1.30 1.45
N LEU A 18 -6.13 -0.89 0.70
CA LEU A 18 -6.61 -1.63 -0.47
C LEU A 18 -5.50 -1.79 -1.51
N THR A 19 -4.73 -0.74 -1.81
CA THR A 19 -3.65 -0.80 -2.80
C THR A 19 -2.54 -1.75 -2.37
N ILE A 20 -2.07 -1.62 -1.13
CA ILE A 20 -1.00 -2.46 -0.58
C ILE A 20 -1.48 -3.92 -0.51
N CYS A 21 -2.64 -4.18 0.08
CA CYS A 21 -3.18 -5.51 0.23
C CYS A 21 -3.58 -6.16 -1.10
N LEU A 22 -3.99 -5.39 -2.12
CA LEU A 22 -4.26 -5.93 -3.45
C LEU A 22 -2.97 -6.43 -4.09
N ILE A 23 -1.90 -5.63 -4.07
CA ILE A 23 -0.60 -6.02 -4.63
C ILE A 23 -0.06 -7.26 -3.90
N VAL A 24 0.01 -7.18 -2.57
CA VAL A 24 0.52 -8.28 -1.75
C VAL A 24 -0.36 -9.52 -1.88
N GLY A 25 -1.68 -9.36 -1.83
CA GLY A 25 -2.65 -10.45 -1.92
C GLY A 25 -2.62 -11.15 -3.27
N VAL A 26 -2.51 -10.42 -4.38
CA VAL A 26 -2.37 -11.03 -5.71
C VAL A 26 -1.03 -11.75 -5.85
N VAL A 27 0.08 -11.13 -5.43
CA VAL A 27 1.41 -11.75 -5.52
C VAL A 27 1.47 -13.04 -4.68
N LEU A 28 1.08 -12.97 -3.40
CA LEU A 28 1.04 -14.13 -2.52
C LEU A 28 0.02 -15.16 -3.00
N GLY A 29 -1.12 -14.72 -3.50
CA GLY A 29 -2.16 -15.58 -4.07
C GLY A 29 -1.67 -16.39 -5.26
N ILE A 30 -0.93 -15.77 -6.18
CA ILE A 30 -0.31 -16.48 -7.32
C ILE A 30 0.71 -17.51 -6.82
N ILE A 31 1.60 -17.12 -5.90
CA ILE A 31 2.65 -18.00 -5.36
C ILE A 31 2.02 -19.21 -4.65
N LEU A 32 1.11 -18.96 -3.70
CA LEU A 32 0.45 -20.00 -2.93
C LEU A 32 -0.46 -20.86 -3.81
N GLY A 33 -1.19 -20.24 -4.74
CA GLY A 33 -2.04 -20.92 -5.70
C GLY A 33 -1.26 -21.86 -6.62
N ALA A 34 -0.09 -21.43 -7.10
CA ALA A 34 0.81 -22.27 -7.91
C ALA A 34 1.37 -23.45 -7.10
N LEU A 35 1.81 -23.21 -5.86
CA LEU A 35 2.31 -24.25 -4.96
C LEU A 35 1.24 -25.29 -4.63
N MET A 36 0.04 -24.84 -4.26
CA MET A 36 -1.09 -25.73 -3.94
C MET A 36 -1.58 -26.48 -5.17
N GLY A 37 -1.67 -25.81 -6.33
CA GLY A 37 -2.05 -26.44 -7.60
C GLY A 37 -1.06 -27.51 -8.07
N ALA A 38 0.24 -27.29 -7.87
CA ALA A 38 1.27 -28.29 -8.14
C ALA A 38 1.20 -29.46 -7.15
N GLY A 39 0.98 -29.19 -5.85
CA GLY A 39 0.79 -30.22 -4.83
C GLY A 39 -0.42 -31.12 -5.10
N LEU A 40 -1.55 -30.53 -5.52
CA LEU A 40 -2.77 -31.24 -5.95
C LEU A 40 -2.53 -32.13 -7.18
N GLY A 41 -1.69 -31.70 -8.11
CA GLY A 41 -1.28 -32.53 -9.25
C GLY A 41 -0.55 -33.80 -8.82
N GLY A 42 0.33 -33.71 -7.81
CA GLY A 42 1.06 -34.87 -7.27
C GLY A 42 0.15 -35.91 -6.59
N ILE A 43 -0.88 -35.47 -5.87
CA ILE A 43 -1.85 -36.38 -5.23
C ILE A 43 -2.89 -36.94 -6.21
N SER A 44 -3.14 -36.30 -7.35
CA SER A 44 -4.01 -36.83 -8.41
C SER A 44 -3.47 -38.07 -9.11
N GLN A 45 -2.18 -38.40 -8.96
CA GLN A 45 -1.65 -39.70 -9.40
C GLN A 45 -2.10 -40.85 -8.49
N TYR A 46 -2.50 -40.54 -7.24
CA TYR A 46 -2.88 -41.52 -6.24
C TYR A 46 -4.39 -41.79 -6.21
N TYR A 47 -5.20 -40.84 -6.69
CA TYR A 47 -6.64 -40.97 -6.85
C TYR A 47 -6.96 -41.07 -8.34
N ASP A 48 -7.73 -42.08 -8.78
CA ASP A 48 -8.16 -42.27 -10.18
C ASP A 48 -9.15 -41.16 -10.63
N MET A 49 -8.64 -39.93 -10.76
CA MET A 49 -9.38 -38.75 -11.22
C MET A 49 -9.56 -38.72 -12.75
N GLY A 50 -9.17 -39.79 -13.47
CA GLY A 50 -9.34 -39.91 -14.92
C GLY A 50 -10.80 -39.84 -15.38
N ARG A 51 -11.77 -40.14 -14.51
CA ARG A 51 -13.21 -40.07 -14.81
C ARG A 51 -13.79 -38.65 -14.90
N ILE A 52 -13.09 -37.62 -14.43
CA ILE A 52 -13.61 -36.24 -14.37
C ILE A 52 -12.94 -35.30 -15.41
N GLY A 53 -12.04 -35.83 -16.25
CA GLY A 53 -11.37 -35.05 -17.31
C GLY A 53 -10.45 -33.92 -16.81
N LEU A 54 -10.12 -33.91 -15.52
CA LEU A 54 -9.43 -32.80 -14.84
C LEU A 54 -7.91 -33.04 -14.67
N SER A 55 -7.38 -34.12 -15.27
CA SER A 55 -5.96 -34.47 -15.24
C SER A 55 -5.12 -33.36 -15.89
N GLY A 56 -4.34 -32.62 -15.09
CA GLY A 56 -3.45 -31.55 -15.55
C GLY A 56 -3.97 -30.12 -15.38
N ALA A 57 -5.25 -29.93 -15.02
CA ALA A 57 -5.81 -28.58 -14.78
C ALA A 57 -5.45 -27.99 -13.39
N GLY A 58 -4.92 -28.80 -12.47
CA GLY A 58 -4.60 -28.42 -11.09
C GLY A 58 -3.76 -27.15 -10.93
N PRO A 59 -2.63 -26.99 -11.65
CA PRO A 59 -1.80 -25.78 -11.56
C PRO A 59 -2.53 -24.52 -12.03
N ALA A 60 -3.23 -24.60 -13.16
CA ALA A 60 -3.97 -23.46 -13.72
C ALA A 60 -5.13 -23.04 -12.79
N LEU A 61 -5.91 -24.02 -12.31
CA LEU A 61 -6.98 -23.78 -11.34
C LEU A 61 -6.43 -23.23 -10.01
N GLY A 62 -5.28 -23.71 -9.55
CA GLY A 62 -4.62 -23.23 -8.35
C GLY A 62 -4.25 -21.74 -8.44
N VAL A 63 -3.66 -21.30 -9.55
CA VAL A 63 -3.33 -19.89 -9.78
C VAL A 63 -4.59 -19.03 -9.87
N ILE A 64 -5.61 -19.47 -10.61
CA ILE A 64 -6.88 -18.73 -10.74
C ILE A 64 -7.54 -18.55 -9.36
N MET A 65 -7.64 -19.63 -8.59
CA MET A 65 -8.20 -19.58 -7.24
C MET A 65 -7.35 -18.69 -6.33
N GLY A 66 -6.03 -18.81 -6.40
CA GLY A 66 -5.11 -17.99 -5.62
C GLY A 66 -5.28 -16.49 -5.87
N VAL A 67 -5.41 -16.06 -7.12
CA VAL A 67 -5.69 -14.66 -7.48
C VAL A 67 -7.05 -14.22 -6.93
N VAL A 68 -8.09 -15.02 -7.10
CA VAL A 68 -9.43 -14.71 -6.60
C VAL A 68 -9.42 -14.56 -5.07
N PHE A 69 -8.80 -15.48 -4.34
CA PHE A 69 -8.65 -15.41 -2.89
C PHE A 69 -7.86 -14.17 -2.46
N GLY A 70 -6.77 -13.85 -3.15
CA GLY A 70 -5.97 -12.65 -2.89
C GLY A 70 -6.77 -11.36 -3.03
N ILE A 71 -7.58 -11.25 -4.09
CA ILE A 71 -8.46 -10.09 -4.33
C ILE A 71 -9.53 -10.02 -3.24
N ILE A 72 -10.19 -11.13 -2.90
CA ILE A 72 -11.20 -11.18 -1.84
C ILE A 72 -10.59 -10.71 -0.52
N TRP A 73 -9.41 -11.23 -0.16
CA TRP A 73 -8.72 -10.86 1.07
C TRP A 73 -8.35 -9.37 1.11
N ALA A 74 -7.90 -8.79 -0.01
CA ALA A 74 -7.63 -7.37 -0.11
C ALA A 74 -8.89 -6.50 0.10
N ILE A 75 -10.02 -6.89 -0.48
CA ILE A 75 -11.30 -6.19 -0.29
C ILE A 75 -11.73 -6.25 1.18
N LEU A 76 -11.65 -7.44 1.80
CA LEU A 76 -11.98 -7.63 3.21
C LEU A 76 -11.08 -6.77 4.12
N ALA A 77 -9.77 -6.74 3.86
CA ALA A 77 -8.83 -5.90 4.59
C ALA A 77 -9.16 -4.41 4.45
N GLY A 78 -9.57 -3.98 3.25
CA GLY A 78 -10.07 -2.63 3.00
C GLY A 78 -11.27 -2.27 3.89
N VAL A 79 -12.31 -3.11 3.91
CA VAL A 79 -13.51 -2.90 4.76
C VAL A 79 -13.12 -2.84 6.24
N VAL A 80 -12.29 -3.78 6.68
CA VAL A 80 -11.80 -3.85 8.07
C VAL A 80 -10.98 -2.61 8.43
N SER A 81 -10.20 -2.05 7.51
CA SER A 81 -9.43 -0.82 7.77
C SER A 81 -10.31 0.38 8.09
N VAL A 82 -11.49 0.49 7.46
CA VAL A 82 -12.45 1.58 7.75
C VAL A 82 -12.95 1.47 9.20
N ILE A 83 -13.22 0.24 9.66
CA ILE A 83 -13.60 -0.03 11.05
C ILE A 83 -12.44 0.34 11.99
N TYR A 84 -11.21 -0.04 11.65
CA TYR A 84 -10.03 0.35 12.44
C TYR A 84 -9.85 1.87 12.53
N VAL A 85 -10.07 2.62 11.45
CA VAL A 85 -10.01 4.09 11.47
C VAL A 85 -11.10 4.67 12.36
N PHE A 86 -12.32 4.11 12.31
CA PHE A 86 -13.39 4.53 13.20
C PHE A 86 -13.00 4.32 14.68
N LEU A 87 -12.52 3.12 15.02
CA LEU A 87 -12.09 2.80 16.38
C LEU A 87 -10.91 3.67 16.82
N TYR A 88 -9.95 3.92 15.94
CA TYR A 88 -8.83 4.81 16.21
C TYR A 88 -9.30 6.23 16.50
N ASN A 89 -10.15 6.80 15.64
CA ASN A 89 -10.65 8.17 15.80
C ASN A 89 -11.43 8.35 17.12
N LEU A 90 -12.15 7.30 17.55
CA LEU A 90 -12.81 7.27 18.84
C LEU A 90 -11.80 7.19 20.00
N ALA A 91 -10.84 6.27 19.94
CA ALA A 91 -9.83 6.08 20.97
C ALA A 91 -8.91 7.29 21.14
N ALA A 92 -8.51 7.94 20.04
CA ALA A 92 -7.67 9.14 20.05
C ALA A 92 -8.32 10.33 20.78
N GLY A 93 -9.66 10.38 20.84
CA GLY A 93 -10.39 11.35 21.66
C GLY A 93 -10.24 11.13 23.16
N LEU A 94 -9.87 9.91 23.58
CA LEU A 94 -9.74 9.52 24.99
C LEU A 94 -8.28 9.50 25.46
N VAL A 95 -7.35 8.95 24.67
CA VAL A 95 -5.96 8.69 25.11
C VAL A 95 -4.93 9.67 24.54
N GLY A 96 -5.33 10.55 23.61
CA GLY A 96 -4.39 11.33 22.80
C GLY A 96 -3.99 10.58 21.52
N GLY A 97 -3.59 11.34 20.50
CA GLY A 97 -3.29 10.79 19.16
C GLY A 97 -1.89 10.19 19.03
N ILE A 98 -1.51 9.81 17.80
CA ILE A 98 -0.16 9.33 17.49
C ILE A 98 0.76 10.54 17.27
N ALA A 99 1.87 10.60 18.00
CA ALA A 99 2.92 11.61 17.79
C ALA A 99 3.82 11.23 16.60
N MET A 100 4.09 12.20 15.73
CA MET A 100 4.96 12.06 14.56
C MET A 100 6.04 13.15 14.56
N GLU A 101 7.24 12.77 14.11
CA GLU A 101 8.34 13.68 13.82
C GLU A 101 8.45 13.82 12.29
N LEU A 102 8.20 15.01 11.78
CA LEU A 102 8.36 15.30 10.35
C LEU A 102 9.82 15.64 10.07
N GLU A 103 10.46 14.86 9.20
CA GLU A 103 11.73 15.23 8.59
C GLU A 103 11.41 16.16 7.42
N GLY A 104 11.71 17.45 7.61
CA GLY A 104 11.24 18.52 6.73
C GLY A 104 11.80 18.40 5.30
N GLU A 105 10.90 18.34 4.34
CA GLU A 105 11.21 18.63 2.94
C GLU A 105 11.60 20.12 2.86
N LYS A 106 12.88 20.39 2.58
CA LYS A 106 13.36 21.76 2.33
C LYS A 106 12.66 22.26 1.08
N LEU A 107 11.86 23.31 1.19
CA LEU A 107 11.18 23.95 0.07
C LEU A 107 12.23 24.70 -0.74
N SER A 108 12.91 23.98 -1.63
CA SER A 108 13.88 24.61 -2.50
C SER A 108 13.15 25.60 -3.42
N ARG A 109 13.35 26.90 -3.20
CA ARG A 109 12.66 27.95 -3.96
C ARG A 109 13.39 28.11 -5.28
N ILE A 110 12.70 28.33 -6.39
CA ILE A 110 13.39 28.59 -7.66
C ILE A 110 13.53 30.09 -7.85
N CYS A 111 14.72 30.57 -8.17
CA CYS A 111 14.95 31.95 -8.51
C CYS A 111 14.14 32.31 -9.78
N PRO A 112 13.19 33.27 -9.72
CA PRO A 112 12.33 33.59 -10.86
C PRO A 112 13.09 34.21 -12.05
N GLU A 113 14.34 34.59 -11.84
CA GLU A 113 15.12 35.40 -12.77
C GLU A 113 16.17 34.59 -13.54
N CYS A 114 16.62 33.46 -12.99
CA CYS A 114 17.59 32.59 -13.66
C CYS A 114 17.28 31.10 -13.54
N GLY A 115 16.20 30.72 -12.83
CA GLY A 115 15.81 29.33 -12.65
C GLY A 115 16.67 28.55 -11.65
N TYR A 116 17.60 29.20 -10.93
CA TYR A 116 18.47 28.52 -9.97
C TYR A 116 17.73 28.10 -8.70
N THR A 117 18.01 26.89 -8.19
CA THR A 117 17.44 26.35 -6.95
C THR A 117 18.06 27.02 -5.72
N LEU A 118 17.25 27.75 -4.97
CA LEU A 118 17.58 28.50 -3.78
C LEU A 118 17.28 27.69 -2.52
N ALA A 119 18.10 27.91 -1.49
CA ALA A 119 17.79 27.44 -0.15
C ALA A 119 16.61 28.23 0.47
N ASP A 120 15.97 27.63 1.47
CA ASP A 120 14.81 28.16 2.21
C ASP A 120 15.07 29.49 2.94
N ASP A 121 16.31 29.96 2.99
CA ASP A 121 16.77 31.15 3.70
C ASP A 121 17.63 32.09 2.81
N ALA A 122 17.77 31.78 1.53
CA ALA A 122 18.57 32.59 0.61
C ALA A 122 17.92 33.97 0.40
N ALA A 123 18.56 35.03 0.93
CA ALA A 123 18.15 36.41 0.67
C ALA A 123 18.52 36.88 -0.75
N PHE A 124 19.58 36.29 -1.32
CA PHE A 124 20.11 36.60 -2.65
C PHE A 124 20.37 35.31 -3.43
N CYS A 125 20.17 35.37 -4.73
CA CYS A 125 20.49 34.26 -5.60
C CYS A 125 22.01 34.15 -5.78
N PRO A 126 22.65 33.01 -5.46
CA PRO A 126 24.10 32.83 -5.65
C PRO A 126 24.50 32.77 -7.13
N ASN A 127 23.55 32.50 -8.04
CA ASN A 127 23.80 32.40 -9.47
C ASN A 127 23.67 33.74 -10.21
N CYS A 128 22.62 34.52 -9.93
CA CYS A 128 22.35 35.77 -10.65
C CYS A 128 22.46 37.04 -9.79
N GLY A 129 22.72 36.91 -8.48
CA GLY A 129 22.90 38.03 -7.56
C GLY A 129 21.63 38.81 -7.19
N LYS A 130 20.48 38.51 -7.82
CA LYS A 130 19.22 39.21 -7.51
C LYS A 130 18.72 38.85 -6.11
N LYS A 131 18.13 39.84 -5.44
CA LYS A 131 17.44 39.66 -4.16
C LYS A 131 16.19 38.82 -4.39
N VAL A 132 16.07 37.72 -3.66
CA VAL A 132 15.01 36.71 -3.80
C VAL A 132 14.28 36.43 -2.49
N GLY A 133 14.77 36.99 -1.37
CA GLY A 133 14.08 36.99 -0.09
C GLY A 133 13.15 38.20 0.06
N LEU A 134 11.92 37.94 0.52
CA LEU A 134 11.03 38.92 1.16
C LEU A 134 11.57 39.27 2.55
#